data_AF-A0A7J3XM67-F1
#
_entry.id   AF-A0A7J3XM67-F1
#
_cell.length_a   1.000
_cell.length_b   1.000
_cell.length_c   1.000
_cell.angle_alpha   90.00
_cell.angle_beta   90.00
_cell.angle_gamma   90.00
#
_symmetry.space_group_name_H-M   'P 1'
#
loop_
_entity.id
_entity.type
_entity.pdbx_description
1 polymer ?
#
loop_
_entity_poly.entity_id
_entity_poly.type
_entity_poly.pdbx_seq_one_letter_code
_entity_poly.pdbx_strand_id
1 'polypeptide(L)'
;LREQMLVALEAERDELSFVNQLAPEQYEALIGNYKLRSVRISELELERQEIINFIKMVEGEKLRAFFTTMEKVSEKFAAYFNRLTKGVAWLRLVDETKPSDSGVEVVVQFPGKPQRSLRSVSGGERSVAAVSLLMALQGLTPADFYIFDEIDAHMDVAYTVALAELLK
;
A
#
# COMPACT_ATOMS: atom_id res chain seq x y z
N LEU A 1 48.41 69.85 17.10
CA LEU A 1 48.21 68.71 16.19
C LEU A 1 48.01 67.38 16.92
N ARG A 2 48.98 66.93 17.75
CA ARG A 2 48.90 65.64 18.46
C ARG A 2 47.75 65.56 19.48
N GLU A 3 47.52 66.63 20.23
CA GLU A 3 46.41 66.73 21.19
C GLU A 3 45.04 66.76 20.51
N GLN A 4 44.90 67.48 19.39
CA GLN A 4 43.66 67.51 18.60
C GLN A 4 43.33 66.13 18.01
N MET A 5 44.35 65.37 17.63
CA MET A 5 44.19 64.00 17.12
C MET A 5 43.79 63.03 18.23
N LEU A 6 44.33 63.20 19.45
CA LEU A 6 43.91 62.45 20.64
C LEU A 6 42.43 62.69 20.98
N VAL A 7 42.00 63.95 21.01
CA VAL A 7 40.60 64.31 21.30
C VAL A 7 39.65 63.74 20.25
N ALA A 8 40.04 63.74 18.96
CA ALA A 8 39.23 63.16 17.90
C ALA A 8 39.11 61.62 18.03
N LEU A 9 40.20 60.94 18.37
CA LEU A 9 40.21 59.49 18.60
C LEU A 9 39.45 59.08 19.87
N GLU A 10 39.47 59.92 20.92
CA GLU A 10 38.71 59.70 22.14
C GLU A 10 37.20 59.87 21.90
N ALA A 11 36.79 60.86 21.10
CA ALA A 11 35.40 61.03 20.69
C ALA A 11 34.89 59.85 19.84
N GLU A 12 35.69 59.37 18.89
CA GLU A 12 35.38 58.20 18.06
C GLU A 12 35.27 56.91 18.91
N ARG A 13 36.14 56.75 19.91
CA ARG A 13 36.05 55.64 20.89
C ARG A 13 34.77 55.73 21.72
N ASP A 14 34.38 56.93 22.15
CA ASP A 14 33.20 57.11 22.99
C ASP A 14 31.88 56.88 22.21
N GLU A 15 31.86 57.17 20.91
CA GLU A 15 30.79 56.73 19.98
C GLU A 15 30.70 55.19 19.89
N LEU A 16 31.84 54.49 19.95
CA LEU A 16 31.93 53.03 20.00
C LEU A 16 31.67 52.45 21.40
N SER A 17 31.43 53.26 22.44
CA SER A 17 31.21 52.74 23.81
C SER A 17 29.94 51.90 23.97
N PHE A 18 29.01 51.97 23.01
CA PHE A 18 27.84 51.10 22.91
C PHE A 18 28.13 49.75 22.24
N VAL A 19 29.40 49.39 22.03
CA VAL A 19 29.77 48.05 21.57
C VAL A 19 29.53 47.05 22.70
N ASN A 20 28.71 46.04 22.42
CA ASN A 20 28.44 44.94 23.33
C ASN A 20 29.74 44.14 23.56
N GLN A 21 30.44 44.44 24.65
CA GLN A 21 31.70 43.79 25.01
C GLN A 21 31.53 42.29 25.34
N LEU A 22 30.30 41.86 25.65
CA LEU A 22 29.94 40.45 25.86
C LEU A 22 29.63 39.72 24.54
N ALA A 23 29.66 40.42 23.39
CA ALA A 23 29.33 39.81 22.10
C ALA A 23 30.20 38.60 21.73
N PRO A 24 31.52 38.55 22.01
CA PRO A 24 32.33 37.36 21.74
C PRO A 24 31.88 36.15 22.58
N GLU A 25 31.65 36.34 23.87
CA GLU A 25 31.20 35.29 24.80
C GLU A 25 29.79 34.79 24.46
N GLN A 26 28.88 35.72 24.15
CA GLN A 26 27.52 35.41 23.70
C GLN A 26 27.51 34.69 22.35
N TYR A 27 28.40 35.07 21.43
CA TYR A 27 28.55 34.42 20.14
C TYR A 27 29.05 32.98 20.29
N GLU A 28 30.05 32.74 21.15
CA GLU A 28 30.54 31.38 21.43
C GLU A 28 29.44 30.49 22.02
N ALA A 29 28.67 30.99 22.99
CA ALA A 29 27.54 30.27 23.56
C ALA A 29 26.43 30.00 22.53
N LEU A 30 26.13 30.97 21.66
CA LEU A 30 25.09 30.83 20.64
C LEU A 30 25.50 29.84 19.53
N ILE A 31 26.74 29.90 19.06
CA ILE A 31 27.21 29.05 17.97
C ILE A 31 27.39 27.59 18.39
N GLY A 32 27.76 27.34 19.65
CA GLY A 32 27.78 25.99 20.22
C GLY A 32 26.39 25.35 20.18
N ASN A 33 25.37 26.09 20.64
CA ASN A 33 23.98 25.64 20.57
C ASN A 33 23.47 25.46 19.13
N TYR A 34 23.85 26.36 18.23
CA TYR A 34 23.50 26.26 16.81
C TYR A 34 24.09 25.00 16.16
N LYS A 35 25.39 24.73 16.38
CA LYS A 35 26.06 23.54 15.85
C LYS A 35 25.43 22.25 16.37
N LEU A 36 25.14 22.17 17.67
CA LEU A 36 24.47 21.01 18.28
C LEU A 36 23.09 20.78 17.65
N ARG A 37 22.28 21.84 17.50
CA ARG A 37 20.96 21.74 16.86
C ARG A 37 21.07 21.34 15.38
N SER A 38 22.05 21.88 14.65
CA SER A 38 22.27 21.55 13.24
C SER A 38 22.64 20.09 13.04
N VAL A 39 23.48 19.52 13.91
CA VAL A 39 23.81 18.09 13.90
C VAL A 39 22.56 17.28 14.16
N ARG A 40 21.79 17.63 15.20
CA ARG A 40 20.57 16.89 15.54
C ARG A 40 19.49 16.94 14.45
N ILE A 41 19.34 18.08 13.78
CA ILE A 41 18.45 18.19 12.61
C ILE A 41 18.92 17.26 11.50
N SER A 42 20.23 17.22 11.23
CA SER A 42 20.80 16.36 10.19
C SER A 42 20.58 14.87 10.51
N GLU A 43 20.76 14.46 11.77
CA GLU A 43 20.46 13.10 12.23
C GLU A 43 18.98 12.75 12.05
N LEU A 44 18.08 13.63 12.46
CA LEU A 44 16.63 13.42 12.31
C LEU A 44 16.20 13.33 10.83
N GLU A 45 16.81 14.11 9.94
CA GLU A 45 16.53 14.03 8.50
C GLU A 45 17.01 12.70 7.91
N LEU A 46 18.16 12.18 8.37
CA LEU A 46 18.65 10.87 7.97
C LEU A 46 17.71 9.75 8.44
N GLU A 47 17.34 9.76 9.73
CA GLU A 47 16.38 8.79 10.30
C GLU A 47 15.03 8.84 9.56
N ARG A 48 14.53 10.04 9.28
CA ARG A 48 13.31 10.22 8.49
C ARG A 48 13.44 9.58 7.10
N GLN A 49 14.57 9.79 6.44
CA GLN A 49 14.80 9.23 5.11
C GLN A 49 14.88 7.69 5.14
N GLU A 50 15.48 7.11 6.18
CA GLU A 50 15.50 5.66 6.38
C GLU A 50 14.09 5.09 6.57
N ILE A 51 13.26 5.74 7.38
CA ILE A 51 11.85 5.34 7.58
C ILE A 51 11.09 5.39 6.24
N ILE A 52 11.27 6.45 5.45
CA ILE A 52 10.62 6.58 4.14
C ILE A 52 11.08 5.46 3.20
N ASN A 53 12.37 5.11 3.20
CA ASN A 53 12.89 4.03 2.37
C ASN A 53 12.34 2.67 2.83
N PHE A 54 12.23 2.45 4.13
CA PHE A 54 11.63 1.25 4.70
C PHE A 54 10.15 1.12 4.31
N ILE A 55 9.36 2.20 4.39
CA ILE A 55 7.96 2.21 3.95
C ILE A 55 7.85 1.80 2.48
N LYS A 56 8.67 2.40 1.61
CA LYS A 56 8.67 2.06 0.16
C LYS A 56 9.03 0.59 -0.09
N MET A 57 9.98 0.05 0.68
CA MET A 57 10.36 -1.36 0.57
C MET A 57 9.20 -2.28 0.94
N VAL A 58 8.54 -2.02 2.07
CA VAL A 58 7.37 -2.78 2.55
C VAL A 58 6.22 -2.68 1.56
N GLU A 59 5.96 -1.50 1.01
CA GLU A 59 4.91 -1.29 0.02
C GLU A 59 5.17 -2.08 -1.28
N GLY A 60 6.42 -2.10 -1.74
CA GLY A 60 6.84 -2.95 -2.85
C GLY A 60 6.67 -4.45 -2.57
N GLU A 61 7.01 -4.91 -1.37
CA GLU A 61 6.78 -6.31 -0.96
C GLU A 61 5.30 -6.67 -0.90
N LYS A 62 4.46 -5.79 -0.35
CA LYS A 62 3.00 -5.98 -0.31
C LYS A 62 2.43 -6.13 -1.71
N LEU A 63 2.80 -5.26 -2.65
CA LEU A 63 2.32 -5.33 -4.03
C LEU A 63 2.76 -6.63 -4.70
N ARG A 64 4.03 -7.04 -4.53
CA ARG A 64 4.51 -8.33 -5.07
C ARG A 64 3.72 -9.50 -4.51
N ALA A 65 3.58 -9.58 -3.19
CA ALA A 65 2.84 -10.65 -2.53
C ALA A 65 1.37 -10.68 -2.99
N PHE A 66 0.74 -9.51 -3.12
CA PHE A 66 -0.62 -9.37 -3.64
C PHE A 66 -0.74 -9.93 -5.06
N PHE A 67 0.10 -9.49 -6.01
CA PHE A 67 0.02 -9.96 -7.40
C PHE A 67 0.31 -11.46 -7.53
N THR A 68 1.31 -11.97 -6.83
CA THR A 68 1.60 -13.42 -6.80
C THR A 68 0.43 -14.22 -6.24
N THR A 69 -0.24 -13.71 -5.20
CA THR A 69 -1.42 -14.36 -4.61
C THR A 69 -2.60 -14.29 -5.57
N MET A 70 -2.86 -13.13 -6.17
CA MET A 70 -3.95 -12.91 -7.12
C MET A 70 -3.82 -13.82 -8.35
N GLU A 71 -2.61 -13.97 -8.90
CA GLU A 71 -2.35 -14.86 -10.02
C GLU A 71 -2.64 -16.32 -9.67
N LYS A 72 -2.16 -16.79 -8.51
CA LYS A 72 -2.45 -18.15 -8.00
C LYS A 72 -3.94 -18.39 -7.78
N VAL A 73 -4.65 -17.42 -7.19
CA VAL A 73 -6.11 -17.52 -7.00
C VAL A 73 -6.81 -17.55 -8.35
N SER A 74 -6.40 -16.69 -9.30
CA SER A 74 -7.00 -16.63 -10.64
C SER A 74 -6.82 -17.95 -11.40
N GLU A 75 -5.64 -18.59 -11.31
CA GLU A 75 -5.38 -19.90 -11.93
C GLU A 75 -6.27 -21.00 -11.34
N LYS A 76 -6.34 -21.10 -10.00
CA LYS A 76 -7.19 -22.09 -9.33
C LYS A 76 -8.67 -21.84 -9.59
N PHE A 77 -9.07 -20.58 -9.58
CA PHE A 77 -10.44 -20.16 -9.89
C PHE A 77 -10.83 -20.54 -11.32
N ALA A 78 -9.97 -20.29 -12.31
CA ALA A 78 -10.20 -20.70 -13.68
C ALA A 78 -10.36 -22.23 -13.79
N ALA A 79 -9.53 -23.00 -13.09
CA ALA A 79 -9.59 -24.46 -13.09
C ALA A 79 -10.90 -25.01 -12.48
N TYR A 80 -11.31 -24.50 -11.31
CA TYR A 80 -12.56 -24.91 -10.66
C TYR A 80 -13.80 -24.47 -11.45
N PHE A 81 -13.80 -23.25 -11.96
CA PHE A 81 -14.90 -22.73 -12.76
C PHE A 81 -15.07 -23.52 -14.07
N ASN A 82 -13.98 -23.87 -14.75
CA ASN A 82 -14.01 -24.72 -15.93
C ASN A 82 -14.54 -26.12 -15.60
N ARG A 83 -14.14 -26.71 -14.47
CA ARG A 83 -14.65 -28.02 -14.06
C ARG A 83 -16.17 -28.00 -13.79
N LEU A 84 -16.70 -26.93 -13.21
CA LEU A 84 -18.11 -26.78 -12.89
C LEU A 84 -18.98 -26.41 -14.10
N THR A 85 -18.51 -25.48 -14.93
CA THR A 85 -19.35 -24.86 -15.97
C THR A 85 -18.87 -25.10 -17.39
N LYS A 86 -17.63 -25.58 -17.59
CA LYS A 86 -16.89 -25.58 -18.87
C LYS A 86 -16.64 -24.19 -19.45
N GLY A 87 -16.77 -23.14 -18.63
CA GLY A 87 -16.50 -21.75 -18.98
C GLY A 87 -15.09 -21.31 -18.58
N VAL A 88 -14.81 -20.02 -18.77
CA VAL A 88 -13.54 -19.37 -18.40
C VAL A 88 -13.82 -18.28 -17.37
N ALA A 89 -12.95 -18.14 -16.37
CA ALA A 89 -13.06 -17.08 -15.39
C ALA A 89 -11.68 -16.62 -14.93
N TRP A 90 -11.54 -15.34 -14.60
CA TRP A 90 -10.29 -14.74 -14.12
C TRP A 90 -10.56 -13.51 -13.26
N LEU A 91 -9.53 -13.09 -12.53
CA LEU A 91 -9.54 -11.87 -11.74
C LEU A 91 -8.87 -10.74 -12.52
N ARG A 92 -9.41 -9.51 -12.42
CA ARG A 92 -8.83 -8.30 -12.99
C ARG A 92 -8.86 -7.16 -11.96
N LEU A 93 -7.91 -6.24 -12.04
CA LEU A 93 -8.00 -4.98 -11.31
C LEU A 93 -9.03 -4.04 -11.95
N VAL A 94 -9.79 -3.33 -11.13
CA VAL A 94 -10.75 -2.32 -11.61
C VAL A 94 -10.02 -1.15 -12.27
N ASP A 95 -8.91 -0.74 -11.66
CA ASP A 95 -7.99 0.28 -12.15
C ASP A 95 -6.55 -0.25 -12.12
N GLU A 96 -5.92 -0.34 -13.29
CA GLU A 96 -4.52 -0.78 -13.43
C GLU A 96 -3.51 0.34 -13.13
N THR A 97 -3.95 1.60 -13.10
CA THR A 97 -3.07 2.76 -12.86
C THR A 97 -2.69 2.94 -11.39
N LYS A 98 -3.53 2.43 -10.47
CA LYS A 98 -3.30 2.48 -9.01
C LYS A 98 -3.58 1.14 -8.34
N PRO A 99 -2.71 0.13 -8.51
CA PRO A 99 -2.95 -1.22 -7.99
C PRO A 99 -3.16 -1.31 -6.47
N SER A 100 -2.56 -0.42 -5.69
CA SER A 100 -2.69 -0.38 -4.22
C SER A 100 -4.08 0.01 -3.74
N ASP A 101 -4.78 0.87 -4.50
CA ASP A 101 -6.07 1.45 -4.14
C ASP A 101 -7.22 0.84 -4.96
N SER A 102 -6.88 -0.08 -5.87
CA SER A 102 -7.78 -0.66 -6.85
C SER A 102 -8.49 -1.88 -6.28
N GLY A 103 -9.80 -1.98 -6.56
CA GLY A 103 -10.57 -3.19 -6.26
C GLY A 103 -10.23 -4.33 -7.22
N VAL A 104 -10.57 -5.56 -6.81
CA VAL A 104 -10.53 -6.74 -7.68
C VAL A 104 -11.93 -6.99 -8.23
N GLU A 105 -12.02 -7.12 -9.55
CA GLU A 105 -13.22 -7.54 -10.27
C GLU A 105 -13.10 -9.00 -10.72
N VAL A 106 -14.21 -9.73 -10.59
CA VAL A 106 -14.34 -11.11 -11.06
C VAL A 106 -15.03 -11.09 -12.43
N VAL A 107 -14.33 -11.59 -13.44
CA VAL A 107 -14.86 -11.71 -14.80
C VAL A 107 -15.09 -13.18 -15.11
N VAL A 108 -16.27 -13.48 -15.65
CA VAL A 108 -16.70 -14.83 -16.00
C VAL A 108 -17.23 -14.89 -17.41
N GLN A 109 -17.01 -16.02 -18.07
CA GLN A 109 -17.51 -16.35 -19.39
C GLN A 109 -18.09 -17.76 -19.37
N PHE A 110 -19.41 -17.84 -19.40
CA PHE A 110 -20.13 -19.12 -19.51
C PHE A 110 -20.09 -19.66 -20.95
N PRO A 111 -20.21 -20.98 -21.15
CA PRO A 111 -20.23 -21.58 -22.49
C PRO A 111 -21.29 -20.92 -23.39
N GLY A 112 -20.86 -20.43 -24.56
CA GLY A 112 -21.74 -19.78 -25.52
C GLY A 112 -22.25 -18.38 -25.15
N LYS A 113 -21.78 -17.79 -24.03
CA LYS A 113 -22.12 -16.42 -23.62
C LYS A 113 -20.89 -15.49 -23.69
N PRO A 114 -21.10 -14.18 -23.89
CA PRO A 114 -20.01 -13.21 -23.82
C PRO A 114 -19.46 -13.07 -22.40
N GLN A 115 -18.22 -12.59 -22.27
CA GLN A 115 -17.61 -12.25 -20.98
C GLN A 115 -18.44 -11.19 -20.26
N ARG A 116 -18.67 -11.38 -18.96
CA ARG A 116 -19.41 -10.44 -18.11
C ARG A 116 -18.74 -10.34 -16.74
N SER A 117 -18.84 -9.16 -16.14
CA SER A 117 -18.54 -8.98 -14.72
C SER A 117 -19.54 -9.78 -13.89
N LEU A 118 -19.10 -10.34 -12.76
CA LEU A 118 -19.93 -11.11 -11.83
C LEU A 118 -21.21 -10.37 -11.40
N ARG A 119 -21.18 -9.03 -11.37
CA ARG A 119 -22.32 -8.17 -11.05
C ARG A 119 -23.45 -8.23 -12.09
N SER A 120 -23.13 -8.57 -13.34
CA SER A 120 -24.04 -8.54 -14.49
C SER A 120 -24.57 -9.91 -14.90
N VAL A 121 -24.35 -10.94 -14.08
CA VAL A 121 -24.73 -12.32 -14.35
C VAL A 121 -26.00 -12.71 -13.57
N SER A 122 -26.74 -13.71 -14.06
CA SER A 122 -27.96 -14.22 -13.41
C SER A 122 -27.68 -14.78 -12.01
N GLY A 123 -28.71 -14.88 -11.15
CA GLY A 123 -28.54 -15.31 -9.76
C GLY A 123 -27.91 -16.69 -9.60
N GLY A 124 -28.31 -17.67 -10.42
CA GLY A 124 -27.74 -19.01 -10.37
C GLY A 124 -26.29 -19.06 -10.86
N GLU A 125 -25.99 -18.41 -11.98
CA GLU A 125 -24.62 -18.28 -12.50
C GLU A 125 -23.69 -17.55 -11.53
N ARG A 126 -24.21 -16.53 -10.84
CA ARG A 126 -23.48 -15.81 -9.79
C ARG A 126 -23.13 -16.72 -8.62
N SER A 127 -24.06 -17.58 -8.22
CA SER A 127 -23.84 -18.54 -7.13
C SER A 127 -22.73 -19.53 -7.50
N VAL A 128 -22.77 -20.09 -8.71
CA VAL A 128 -21.72 -21.00 -9.21
C VAL A 128 -20.35 -20.33 -9.26
N ALA A 129 -20.28 -19.10 -9.76
CA ALA A 129 -19.03 -18.34 -9.81
C ALA A 129 -18.50 -18.01 -8.41
N ALA A 130 -19.37 -17.63 -7.47
CA ALA A 130 -18.98 -17.35 -6.09
C ALA A 130 -18.44 -18.60 -5.37
N VAL A 131 -19.12 -19.74 -5.53
CA VAL A 131 -18.67 -21.02 -4.95
C VAL A 131 -17.34 -21.46 -5.57
N SER A 132 -17.17 -21.31 -6.89
CA SER A 132 -15.89 -21.60 -7.57
C SER A 132 -14.74 -20.76 -7.00
N LEU A 133 -14.98 -19.48 -6.71
CA LEU A 133 -13.99 -18.59 -6.10
C LEU A 133 -13.67 -18.98 -4.65
N LEU A 134 -14.68 -19.35 -3.87
CA LEU A 134 -14.51 -19.88 -2.51
C LEU A 134 -13.64 -21.14 -2.50
N MET A 135 -13.88 -22.09 -3.42
CA MET A 135 -13.05 -23.29 -3.56
C MET A 135 -11.60 -22.96 -3.95
N ALA A 136 -11.40 -21.96 -4.82
CA ALA A 136 -10.08 -21.49 -5.18
C ALA A 136 -9.32 -20.90 -3.98
N LEU A 137 -10.02 -20.12 -3.14
CA LEU A 137 -9.46 -19.53 -1.92
C LEU A 137 -9.16 -20.60 -0.86
N GLN A 138 -10.05 -21.58 -0.68
CA GLN A 138 -9.82 -22.71 0.22
C GLN A 138 -8.55 -23.48 -0.15
N GLY A 139 -8.29 -23.67 -1.45
CA GLY A 139 -7.08 -24.33 -1.92
C GLY A 139 -5.79 -23.57 -1.63
N LEU A 140 -5.85 -22.26 -1.38
CA LEU A 140 -4.70 -21.42 -1.07
C LEU A 140 -4.50 -21.24 0.44
N THR A 141 -5.59 -21.00 1.17
CA THR A 141 -5.62 -20.80 2.61
C THR A 141 -6.67 -21.73 3.21
N PRO A 142 -6.30 -22.99 3.53
CA PRO A 142 -7.22 -23.94 4.11
C PRO A 142 -7.56 -23.54 5.55
N ALA A 143 -8.86 -23.51 5.86
CA ALA A 143 -9.38 -23.37 7.21
C ALA A 143 -9.77 -24.74 7.76
N ASP A 144 -9.84 -24.85 9.09
CA ASP A 144 -10.15 -26.11 9.78
C ASP A 144 -11.58 -26.61 9.49
N PHE A 145 -12.51 -25.69 9.24
CA PHE A 145 -13.88 -26.02 8.85
C PHE A 145 -14.50 -24.94 7.97
N TYR A 146 -15.43 -25.35 7.10
CA TYR A 146 -16.24 -24.47 6.25
C TYR A 146 -17.71 -24.83 6.46
N ILE A 147 -18.53 -23.82 6.71
CA ILE A 147 -19.99 -23.97 6.82
C ILE A 147 -20.60 -23.20 5.66
N PHE A 148 -21.38 -23.93 4.85
CA PHE A 148 -22.12 -23.38 3.74
C PHE A 148 -23.60 -23.49 4.05
N ASP A 149 -24.33 -22.38 3.91
CA ASP A 149 -25.77 -22.33 4.12
C ASP A 149 -26.47 -21.98 2.80
N GLU A 150 -27.50 -22.76 2.45
CA GLU A 150 -28.33 -22.60 1.24
C GLU A 150 -27.58 -22.29 -0.08
N ILE A 151 -26.34 -22.78 -0.24
CA ILE A 151 -25.51 -22.46 -1.41
C ILE A 151 -26.07 -23.00 -2.73
N ASP A 152 -26.93 -24.02 -2.67
CA ASP A 152 -27.53 -24.70 -3.81
C ASP A 152 -28.93 -24.18 -4.16
N ALA A 153 -29.53 -23.30 -3.35
CA ALA A 153 -30.91 -22.85 -3.51
C ALA A 153 -31.20 -22.19 -4.87
N HIS A 154 -30.18 -21.59 -5.49
CA HIS A 154 -30.27 -20.95 -6.81
C HIS A 154 -29.40 -21.65 -7.88
N MET A 155 -28.76 -22.77 -7.56
CA MET A 155 -27.92 -23.50 -8.50
C MET A 155 -28.76 -24.50 -9.32
N ASP A 156 -28.47 -24.59 -10.62
CA ASP A 156 -29.05 -25.65 -11.45
C ASP A 156 -28.54 -27.02 -10.99
N VAL A 157 -29.38 -28.05 -11.10
CA VAL A 157 -29.09 -29.43 -10.68
C VAL A 157 -27.75 -29.94 -11.23
N ALA A 158 -27.41 -29.60 -12.47
CA ALA A 158 -26.15 -29.98 -13.09
C ALA A 158 -24.92 -29.42 -12.34
N TYR A 159 -25.00 -28.18 -11.86
CA TYR A 159 -23.92 -27.56 -11.09
C TYR A 159 -23.87 -28.07 -9.65
N THR A 160 -25.01 -28.38 -9.04
CA THR A 160 -25.08 -28.97 -7.70
C THR A 160 -24.43 -30.35 -7.66
N VAL A 161 -24.65 -31.18 -8.69
CA VAL A 161 -23.97 -32.50 -8.81
C VAL A 161 -22.47 -32.33 -8.99
N ALA A 162 -22.03 -31.44 -9.88
CA ALA A 162 -20.61 -31.19 -10.10
C ALA A 162 -19.91 -30.62 -8.85
N LEU A 163 -20.62 -29.81 -8.06
CA LEU A 163 -20.15 -29.31 -6.77
C LEU A 163 -20.01 -30.45 -5.74
N ALA A 164 -21.02 -31.32 -5.64
CA ALA A 164 -20.99 -32.47 -4.73
C ALA A 164 -19.85 -33.45 -5.06
N GLU A 165 -19.51 -33.62 -6.35
CA GLU A 165 -18.34 -34.40 -6.76
C GLU A 165 -17.00 -33.74 -6.44
N LEU A 166 -16.97 -32.41 -6.35
CA LEU A 166 -15.77 -31.63 -6.06
C LEU A 166 -15.47 -31.58 -4.56
N LEU A 167 -16.52 -31.64 -3.73
CA LEU A 167 -16.43 -31.67 -2.25
C LEU A 167 -16.18 -33.07 -1.66
N LYS A 168 -16.28 -34.13 -2.48
CA LYS A 168 -15.91 -35.50 -2.09
C LYS A 168 -14.39 -35.70 -2.13
#